data_AF-A0A6V7UL75-F1
#
_entry.id   AF-A0A6V7UL75-F1
#
_cell.length_a   1.000
_cell.length_b   1.000
_cell.length_c   1.000
_cell.angle_alpha   90.00
_cell.angle_beta   90.00
_cell.angle_gamma   90.00
#
_symmetry.space_group_name_H-M   'P 1'
#
loop_
_entity.id
_entity.type
_entity.pdbx_description
1 polymer ?
#
loop_
_entity_poly.entity_id
_entity_poly.type
_entity_poly.pdbx_seq_one_letter_code
_entity_poly.pdbx_strand_id
1 'polypeptide(L)'
;MPTTPPSLAPEIIYRKPKELQGDDWGKLYNDKDCKIRHTPKTTYPLGNITDGELLIQFTLWTGTKGKDATVEVFNGGESIIKLYTSETMITHTFKGKLVRAIRQPVNLLGIGASFTATLRLTKYYVWSMFSSNQRGSEHLVFKYWSDKWWNGDLFKGKGSNSLKLFGDFVTVTPVIIRTLTYEDIKNVRDT
;
A
#
# COMPACT_ATOMS: atom_id res chain seq x y z
N MET A 1 50.92 -2.88 -8.74
CA MET A 1 49.85 -3.88 -8.97
C MET A 1 50.14 -4.55 -10.29
N PRO A 2 50.12 -5.89 -10.40
CA PRO A 2 50.29 -6.54 -11.70
C PRO A 2 49.01 -6.34 -12.53
N THR A 3 49.16 -5.82 -13.74
CA THR A 3 48.09 -5.71 -14.75
C THR A 3 48.23 -6.87 -15.74
N THR A 4 47.11 -7.51 -16.05
CA THR A 4 47.04 -8.61 -17.03
C THR A 4 47.61 -8.16 -18.39
N PRO A 5 48.49 -8.96 -19.03
CA PRO A 5 49.02 -8.65 -20.35
C PRO A 5 47.91 -8.47 -21.40
N PRO A 6 48.02 -7.50 -22.32
CA PRO A 6 47.00 -7.23 -23.35
C PRO A 6 46.67 -8.45 -24.23
N SER A 7 47.62 -9.37 -24.40
CA SER A 7 47.44 -10.61 -25.16
C SER A 7 46.48 -11.63 -24.51
N LEU A 8 46.16 -11.43 -23.23
CA LEU A 8 45.20 -12.24 -22.48
C LEU A 8 43.86 -11.52 -22.25
N ALA A 9 43.75 -10.26 -22.69
CA ALA A 9 42.46 -9.58 -22.71
C ALA A 9 41.63 -10.14 -23.89
N PRO A 10 40.40 -10.61 -23.66
CA PRO A 10 39.56 -11.09 -24.76
C PRO A 10 39.34 -9.94 -25.75
N GLU A 11 39.57 -10.20 -27.05
CA GLU A 11 39.22 -9.23 -28.10
C GLU A 11 37.72 -8.93 -28.00
N ILE A 12 37.39 -7.73 -27.52
CA ILE A 12 36.02 -7.22 -27.62
C ILE A 12 35.81 -6.90 -29.08
N ILE A 13 35.30 -7.88 -29.83
CA ILE A 13 34.77 -7.66 -31.17
C ILE A 13 33.55 -6.75 -30.99
N TYR A 14 33.74 -5.44 -31.15
CA TYR A 14 32.65 -4.51 -31.36
C TYR A 14 32.00 -4.83 -32.71
N ARG A 15 31.13 -5.85 -32.72
CA ARG A 15 30.15 -6.01 -33.77
C ARG A 15 29.26 -4.78 -33.66
N LYS A 16 29.38 -3.82 -34.58
CA LYS A 16 28.28 -2.90 -34.87
C LYS A 16 27.03 -3.80 -34.97
N PRO A 17 25.96 -3.56 -34.20
CA PRO A 17 24.82 -4.45 -34.19
C PRO A 17 24.14 -4.34 -35.56
N LYS A 18 24.56 -5.19 -36.50
CA LYS A 18 23.75 -5.56 -37.65
C LYS A 18 22.63 -6.41 -37.08
N GLU A 19 21.45 -5.79 -37.02
CA GLU A 19 20.15 -6.44 -37.14
C GLU A 19 20.07 -7.82 -36.47
N LEU A 20 20.09 -7.85 -35.14
CA LEU A 20 19.42 -8.92 -34.41
C LEU A 20 17.93 -8.54 -34.30
N GLN A 21 17.24 -8.44 -35.43
CA GLN A 21 15.77 -8.41 -35.48
C GLN A 21 15.28 -9.85 -35.38
N GLY A 22 15.19 -10.36 -34.15
CA GLY A 22 14.30 -11.48 -33.83
C GLY A 22 13.05 -10.93 -33.17
N ASP A 23 11.89 -11.51 -33.42
CA ASP A 23 10.63 -11.10 -32.80
C ASP A 23 10.56 -11.36 -31.27
N ASP A 24 11.59 -11.99 -30.70
CA ASP A 24 11.64 -12.47 -29.31
C ASP A 24 12.63 -11.71 -28.40
N TRP A 25 12.96 -10.46 -28.73
CA TRP A 25 13.57 -9.58 -27.73
C TRP A 25 12.47 -9.04 -26.81
N GLY A 26 12.52 -9.43 -25.54
CA GLY A 26 11.63 -8.90 -24.51
C GLY A 26 11.55 -7.37 -24.63
N LYS A 27 10.37 -6.86 -24.99
CA LYS A 27 10.15 -5.42 -25.11
C LYS A 27 10.25 -4.81 -23.72
N LEU A 28 11.14 -3.82 -23.56
CA LEU A 28 11.11 -2.92 -22.42
C LEU A 28 9.88 -2.02 -22.57
N TYR A 29 8.75 -2.49 -22.04
CA TYR A 29 7.56 -1.66 -21.93
C TYR A 29 7.82 -0.58 -20.90
N ASN A 30 7.44 0.66 -21.20
CA ASN A 30 7.40 1.66 -20.15
C ASN A 30 6.28 1.25 -19.19
N ASP A 31 6.51 1.31 -17.89
CA ASP A 31 5.45 1.01 -16.90
C ASP A 31 4.18 1.86 -17.09
N LYS A 32 4.31 3.01 -17.78
CA LYS A 32 3.23 3.89 -18.23
C LYS A 32 2.28 3.25 -19.26
N ASP A 33 2.71 2.18 -19.93
CA ASP A 33 1.92 1.44 -20.92
C ASP A 33 0.95 0.44 -20.26
N CYS A 34 1.12 0.18 -18.96
CA CYS A 34 0.26 -0.73 -18.21
C CYS A 34 -1.11 -0.08 -17.95
N LYS A 35 -2.08 -0.39 -18.81
CA LYS A 35 -3.45 0.14 -18.72
C LYS A 35 -4.23 -0.42 -17.55
N ILE A 36 -4.00 -1.69 -17.22
CA ILE A 36 -4.76 -2.44 -16.22
C ILE A 36 -3.78 -3.05 -15.23
N ARG A 37 -4.00 -2.79 -13.94
CA ARG A 37 -3.32 -3.42 -12.82
C ARG A 37 -4.39 -4.00 -11.93
N HIS A 38 -4.16 -5.19 -11.38
CA HIS A 38 -5.12 -5.86 -10.53
C HIS A 38 -4.41 -6.65 -9.44
N THR A 39 -4.87 -6.47 -8.20
CA THR A 39 -4.45 -7.25 -7.05
C THR A 39 -5.64 -8.09 -6.60
N PRO A 40 -5.55 -9.43 -6.68
CA PRO A 40 -6.60 -10.30 -6.17
C PRO A 40 -6.73 -10.13 -4.66
N LYS A 41 -7.84 -10.63 -4.10
CA LYS A 41 -8.10 -10.61 -2.66
C LYS A 41 -6.98 -11.27 -1.86
N THR A 42 -6.11 -10.42 -1.33
CA THR A 42 -4.93 -10.84 -0.57
C THR A 42 -5.15 -10.53 0.89
N THR A 43 -4.88 -11.51 1.77
CA THR A 43 -5.08 -11.39 3.21
C THR A 43 -3.73 -11.46 3.92
N TYR A 44 -3.46 -10.50 4.80
CA TYR A 44 -2.25 -10.44 5.62
C TYR A 44 -2.64 -10.62 7.10
N PRO A 45 -2.04 -11.58 7.81
CA PRO A 45 -2.27 -11.76 9.24
C PRO A 45 -1.64 -10.60 10.00
N LEU A 46 -2.37 -10.03 10.97
CA LEU A 46 -1.88 -8.91 11.80
C LEU A 46 -1.43 -9.35 13.19
N GLY A 47 -1.74 -10.58 13.61
CA GLY A 47 -1.42 -11.05 14.96
C GLY A 47 -2.28 -10.37 16.03
N ASN A 48 -1.73 -10.25 17.24
CA ASN A 48 -2.42 -9.64 18.38
C ASN A 48 -2.15 -8.13 18.46
N ILE A 49 -3.22 -7.34 18.65
CA ILE A 49 -3.18 -5.87 18.77
C ILE A 49 -3.59 -5.43 20.20
N THR A 50 -3.98 -6.35 21.09
CA THR A 50 -4.52 -5.96 22.41
C THR A 50 -3.47 -5.36 23.34
N ASP A 51 -2.20 -5.73 23.18
CA ASP A 51 -1.14 -5.38 24.13
C ASP A 51 -0.11 -4.40 23.56
N GLY A 52 -0.28 -4.00 22.30
CA GLY A 52 0.67 -3.14 21.59
C GLY A 52 0.02 -2.30 20.50
N GLU A 53 0.85 -1.55 19.79
CA GLU A 53 0.44 -0.82 18.61
C GLU A 53 1.08 -1.44 17.38
N LEU A 54 0.31 -1.59 16.30
CA LEU A 54 0.82 -2.07 15.03
C LEU A 54 0.89 -0.90 14.04
N LEU A 55 2.02 -0.79 13.34
CA LEU A 55 2.17 0.04 12.17
C LEU A 55 2.21 -0.83 10.92
N ILE A 56 1.37 -0.49 9.96
CA ILE A 56 1.28 -1.13 8.66
C ILE A 56 1.63 -0.08 7.61
N GLN A 57 2.57 -0.39 6.72
CA GLN A 57 2.98 0.49 5.64
C GLN A 57 3.11 -0.26 4.33
N PHE A 58 2.55 0.33 3.28
CA PHE A 58 2.67 -0.20 1.93
C PHE A 58 2.43 0.90 0.89
N THR A 59 2.96 0.67 -0.30
CA THR A 59 2.73 1.52 -1.47
C THR A 59 2.01 0.72 -2.55
N LEU A 60 0.92 1.30 -3.06
CA LEU A 60 0.12 0.79 -4.16
C LEU A 60 0.39 1.61 -5.41
N TRP A 61 0.32 0.98 -6.57
CA TRP A 61 0.42 1.65 -7.85
C TRP A 61 -0.69 1.22 -8.80
N THR A 62 -1.43 2.19 -9.31
CA THR A 62 -2.59 1.96 -10.17
C THR A 62 -2.23 1.95 -11.65
N GLY A 63 -3.11 1.40 -12.48
CA GLY A 63 -3.03 1.54 -13.94
C GLY A 63 -3.68 2.85 -14.43
N THR A 64 -3.95 2.93 -15.73
CA THR A 64 -4.68 4.07 -16.34
C THR A 64 -6.17 3.79 -16.59
N LYS A 65 -6.69 2.65 -16.12
CA LYS A 65 -8.10 2.25 -16.22
C LYS A 65 -8.65 1.62 -14.92
N GLY A 66 -8.07 1.92 -13.77
CA GLY A 66 -8.56 1.40 -12.50
C GLY A 66 -9.89 2.01 -12.08
N LYS A 67 -10.73 1.21 -11.42
CA LYS A 67 -12.10 1.57 -11.01
C LYS A 67 -12.28 1.56 -9.51
N ASP A 68 -11.75 0.54 -8.84
CA ASP A 68 -11.90 0.39 -7.40
C ASP A 68 -10.64 -0.12 -6.69
N ALA A 69 -10.55 0.18 -5.40
CA ALA A 69 -9.52 -0.31 -4.50
C ALA A 69 -10.09 -0.41 -3.09
N THR A 70 -9.76 -1.48 -2.38
CA THR A 70 -10.19 -1.71 -1.01
C THR A 70 -9.01 -2.04 -0.11
N VAL A 71 -8.96 -1.36 1.04
CA VAL A 71 -8.09 -1.66 2.17
C VAL A 71 -8.98 -1.88 3.38
N GLU A 72 -8.99 -3.08 3.94
CA GLU A 72 -9.93 -3.44 4.99
C GLU A 72 -9.26 -4.21 6.12
N VAL A 73 -9.47 -3.77 7.36
CA VAL A 73 -8.97 -4.44 8.57
C VAL A 73 -10.12 -5.17 9.25
N PHE A 74 -9.88 -6.43 9.57
CA PHE A 74 -10.81 -7.31 10.25
C PHE A 74 -10.28 -7.70 11.63
N ASN A 75 -11.20 -7.89 12.56
CA ASN A 75 -10.98 -8.62 13.81
C ASN A 75 -11.88 -9.87 13.79
N GLY A 76 -11.29 -11.03 13.51
CA GLY A 76 -12.06 -12.24 13.20
C GLY A 76 -12.94 -12.04 11.97
N GLY A 77 -14.26 -12.09 12.14
CA GLY A 77 -15.25 -11.90 11.07
C GLY A 77 -15.74 -10.46 10.91
N GLU A 78 -15.47 -9.57 11.87
CA GLU A 78 -15.98 -8.19 11.86
C GLU A 78 -15.02 -7.27 11.08
N SER A 79 -15.56 -6.51 10.12
CA SER A 79 -14.84 -5.41 9.46
C SER A 79 -14.76 -4.22 10.42
N ILE A 80 -13.55 -3.92 10.89
CA ILE A 80 -13.30 -2.82 11.83
C ILE A 80 -13.17 -1.50 11.07
N ILE A 81 -12.34 -1.48 10.03
CA ILE A 81 -12.22 -0.34 9.14
C ILE A 81 -12.17 -0.82 7.69
N LYS A 82 -12.88 -0.11 6.82
CA LYS A 82 -12.79 -0.27 5.37
C LYS A 82 -12.55 1.08 4.74
N LEU A 83 -11.43 1.22 4.05
CA LEU A 83 -11.22 2.24 3.05
C LEU A 83 -11.63 1.65 1.70
N TYR A 84 -12.55 2.32 1.02
CA TYR A 84 -12.90 2.00 -0.36
C TYR A 84 -12.68 3.22 -1.23
N THR A 85 -11.83 3.07 -2.24
CA THR A 85 -11.62 4.08 -3.27
C THR A 85 -12.34 3.62 -4.52
N SER A 86 -13.16 4.51 -5.06
CA SER A 86 -13.72 4.44 -6.41
C SER A 86 -13.14 5.59 -7.23
N GLU A 87 -13.46 5.66 -8.52
CA GLU A 87 -12.92 6.67 -9.44
C GLU A 87 -12.88 8.08 -8.84
N THR A 88 -13.99 8.61 -8.32
CA THR A 88 -14.05 10.00 -7.83
C THR A 88 -14.30 10.13 -6.33
N MET A 89 -14.26 9.02 -5.59
CA MET A 89 -14.66 9.04 -4.19
C MET A 89 -13.87 8.05 -3.35
N ILE A 90 -13.40 8.51 -2.20
CA ILE A 90 -12.83 7.69 -1.13
C ILE A 90 -13.83 7.65 0.01
N THR A 91 -14.28 6.45 0.38
CA THR A 91 -15.16 6.24 1.52
C THR A 91 -14.42 5.51 2.65
N HIS A 92 -14.78 5.90 3.85
CA HIS A 92 -14.31 5.32 5.09
C HIS A 92 -15.50 4.76 5.84
N THR A 93 -15.42 3.49 6.17
CA THR A 93 -16.40 2.78 6.96
C THR A 93 -15.73 2.29 8.23
N PHE A 94 -16.36 2.51 9.38
CA PHE A 94 -15.89 2.01 10.68
C PHE A 94 -16.97 1.14 11.31
N LYS A 95 -16.64 -0.11 11.65
CA LYS A 95 -17.59 -1.13 12.13
C LYS A 95 -18.86 -1.22 11.27
N GLY A 96 -18.69 -1.24 9.95
CA GLY A 96 -19.79 -1.32 8.97
C GLY A 96 -20.58 -0.02 8.74
N LYS A 97 -20.33 1.07 9.49
CA LYS A 97 -21.00 2.37 9.30
C LYS A 97 -20.15 3.30 8.46
N LEU A 98 -20.73 3.93 7.44
CA LEU A 98 -20.07 4.99 6.66
C LEU A 98 -19.82 6.18 7.59
N VAL A 99 -18.55 6.53 7.80
CA VAL A 99 -18.14 7.63 8.68
C VAL A 99 -17.66 8.84 7.89
N ARG A 100 -17.14 8.63 6.68
CA ARG A 100 -16.71 9.74 5.81
C ARG A 100 -16.74 9.33 4.35
N ALA A 101 -17.08 10.28 3.49
CA ALA A 101 -16.91 10.21 2.05
C ALA A 101 -16.20 11.47 1.56
N ILE A 102 -15.19 11.31 0.72
CA ILE A 102 -14.35 12.41 0.23
C ILE A 102 -14.33 12.34 -1.29
N ARG A 103 -14.86 13.38 -1.93
CA ARG A 103 -14.73 13.51 -3.38
C ARG A 103 -13.29 13.84 -3.74
N GLN A 104 -12.79 13.17 -4.76
CA GLN A 104 -11.47 13.42 -5.33
C GLN A 104 -11.63 14.22 -6.62
N PRO A 105 -10.76 15.21 -6.87
CA PRO A 105 -10.86 16.05 -8.06
C PRO A 105 -10.52 15.30 -9.35
N VAL A 106 -9.85 14.15 -9.24
CA VAL A 106 -9.39 13.32 -10.36
C VAL A 106 -9.61 11.84 -10.07
N ASN A 107 -9.63 11.02 -11.13
CA ASN A 107 -9.66 9.57 -10.98
C ASN A 107 -8.30 9.05 -10.49
N LEU A 108 -8.16 8.96 -9.16
CA LEU A 108 -6.95 8.46 -8.50
C LEU A 108 -6.53 7.07 -8.98
N LEU A 109 -7.48 6.20 -9.34
CA LEU A 109 -7.20 4.84 -9.80
C LEU A 109 -6.96 4.75 -11.32
N GLY A 110 -7.36 5.77 -12.08
CA GLY A 110 -7.28 5.82 -13.55
C GLY A 110 -6.14 6.67 -14.12
N ILE A 111 -5.23 7.19 -13.29
CA ILE A 111 -4.15 8.10 -13.74
C ILE A 111 -2.73 7.53 -13.54
N GLY A 112 -2.61 6.25 -13.19
CA GLY A 112 -1.30 5.63 -12.92
C GLY A 112 -0.62 6.17 -11.66
N ALA A 113 -1.41 6.49 -10.64
CA ALA A 113 -0.94 7.12 -9.41
C ALA A 113 -0.31 6.10 -8.44
N SER A 114 0.69 6.58 -7.70
CA SER A 114 1.23 5.86 -6.55
C SER A 114 0.55 6.36 -5.29
N PHE A 115 0.18 5.44 -4.40
CA PHE A 115 -0.43 5.72 -3.11
C PHE A 115 0.39 5.08 -2.00
N THR A 116 0.86 5.87 -1.06
CA THR A 116 1.43 5.34 0.18
C THR A 116 0.34 5.31 1.24
N ALA A 117 0.08 4.12 1.77
CA ALA A 117 -0.85 3.89 2.85
C ALA A 117 -0.07 3.59 4.14
N THR A 118 -0.41 4.28 5.21
CA THR A 118 0.07 3.97 6.56
C THR A 118 -1.12 3.78 7.48
N LEU A 119 -1.19 2.65 8.18
CA LEU A 119 -2.19 2.39 9.20
C LEU A 119 -1.48 2.20 10.54
N ARG A 120 -1.95 2.89 11.59
CA ARG A 120 -1.56 2.64 12.98
C ARG A 120 -2.77 2.09 13.71
N LEU A 121 -2.68 0.83 14.12
CA LEU A 121 -3.74 0.10 14.81
C LEU A 121 -3.39 0.00 16.29
N THR A 122 -4.35 0.35 17.14
CA THR A 122 -4.21 0.24 18.59
C THR A 122 -5.48 -0.34 19.17
N LYS A 123 -5.42 -0.83 20.41
CA LYS A 123 -6.62 -1.29 21.14
C LYS A 123 -7.69 -0.20 21.35
N TYR A 124 -7.34 1.08 21.18
CA TYR A 124 -8.20 2.25 21.40
C TYR A 124 -8.77 2.84 20.11
N TYR A 125 -7.96 2.90 19.05
CA TYR A 125 -8.29 3.59 17.80
C TYR A 125 -7.56 2.99 16.60
N VAL A 126 -8.08 3.30 15.41
CA VAL A 126 -7.38 3.13 14.14
C VAL A 126 -7.01 4.51 13.60
N TRP A 127 -5.75 4.69 13.22
CA TRP A 127 -5.30 5.86 12.49
C TRP A 127 -4.85 5.42 11.10
N SER A 128 -5.26 6.16 10.08
CA SER A 128 -4.92 5.88 8.69
C SER A 128 -4.46 7.14 7.99
N MET A 129 -3.38 7.04 7.23
CA MET A 129 -2.87 8.08 6.37
C MET A 129 -2.73 7.54 4.95
N PHE A 130 -3.23 8.31 3.98
CA PHE A 130 -3.01 8.09 2.56
C PHE A 130 -2.37 9.32 1.95
N SER A 131 -1.31 9.11 1.18
CA SER A 131 -0.69 10.13 0.36
C SER A 131 -0.57 9.64 -1.07
N SER A 132 -0.69 10.54 -2.04
CA SER A 132 -0.41 10.23 -3.43
C SER A 132 0.61 11.20 -4.01
N ASN A 133 1.37 10.72 -4.99
CA ASN A 133 2.34 11.52 -5.72
C ASN A 133 1.70 12.46 -6.77
N GLN A 134 0.37 12.40 -6.94
CA GLN A 134 -0.34 13.22 -7.92
C GLN A 134 -0.71 14.59 -7.36
N ARG A 135 -0.44 15.64 -8.16
CA ARG A 135 -0.71 17.03 -7.78
C ARG A 135 -2.22 17.23 -7.58
N GLY A 136 -2.61 17.81 -6.44
CA GLY A 136 -4.01 18.06 -6.09
C GLY A 136 -4.71 16.87 -5.40
N SER A 137 -4.02 15.76 -5.18
CA SER A 137 -4.47 14.76 -4.21
C SER A 137 -4.12 15.23 -2.79
N GLU A 138 -5.12 15.25 -1.91
CA GLU A 138 -4.91 15.67 -0.52
C GLU A 138 -4.23 14.55 0.28
N HIS A 139 -3.37 14.94 1.22
CA HIS A 139 -2.95 14.03 2.28
C HIS A 139 -4.15 13.74 3.17
N LEU A 140 -4.58 12.49 3.17
CA LEU A 140 -5.80 12.06 3.84
C LEU A 140 -5.43 11.37 5.15
N VAL A 141 -5.51 12.11 6.25
CA VAL A 141 -5.25 11.61 7.61
C VAL A 141 -6.55 11.46 8.37
N PHE A 142 -6.76 10.28 8.95
CA PHE A 142 -7.97 9.93 9.68
C PHE A 142 -7.68 9.18 10.97
N LYS A 143 -8.47 9.47 12.00
CA LYS A 143 -8.45 8.76 13.27
C LYS A 143 -9.86 8.34 13.65
N TYR A 144 -10.05 7.05 13.88
CA TYR A 144 -11.33 6.43 14.19
C TYR A 144 -11.31 5.87 15.61
N TRP A 145 -12.26 6.33 16.41
CA TRP A 145 -12.45 5.90 17.78
C TRP A 145 -13.79 5.18 17.88
N SER A 146 -13.86 4.12 18.69
CA SER A 146 -15.15 3.53 19.06
C SER A 146 -15.83 4.36 20.15
N ASP A 147 -17.16 4.24 20.26
CA ASP A 147 -17.95 4.98 21.26
C ASP A 147 -17.47 4.75 22.70
N LYS A 148 -16.86 3.59 22.97
CA LYS A 148 -16.24 3.21 24.26
C LYS A 148 -14.75 2.95 24.12
N TRP A 149 -14.06 3.80 23.37
CA TRP A 149 -12.64 3.60 23.04
C TRP A 149 -11.78 3.41 24.30
N TRP A 150 -12.06 4.12 25.40
CA TRP A 150 -11.30 4.06 26.65
C TRP A 150 -11.21 2.67 27.27
N ASN A 151 -12.13 1.75 26.92
CA ASN A 151 -12.06 0.36 27.37
C ASN A 151 -10.89 -0.41 26.72
N GLY A 152 -10.34 0.07 25.60
CA GLY A 152 -9.26 -0.60 24.89
C GLY A 152 -9.71 -1.91 24.23
N ASP A 153 -10.99 -2.00 23.86
CA ASP A 153 -11.61 -3.25 23.41
C ASP A 153 -11.77 -3.33 21.88
N LEU A 154 -11.20 -2.40 21.09
CA LEU A 154 -11.45 -2.32 19.65
C LEU A 154 -11.09 -3.60 18.89
N PHE A 155 -9.99 -4.24 19.31
CA PHE A 155 -9.48 -5.50 18.77
C PHE A 155 -9.61 -6.66 19.77
N LYS A 156 -10.43 -6.51 20.81
CA LYS A 156 -10.62 -7.55 21.82
C LYS A 156 -11.61 -8.59 21.32
N GLY A 157 -11.18 -9.84 21.23
CA GLY A 157 -11.99 -10.95 20.74
C GLY A 157 -11.12 -12.16 20.38
N LYS A 158 -11.74 -13.32 20.15
CA LYS A 158 -11.06 -14.60 19.82
C LYS A 158 -10.72 -14.76 18.33
N GLY A 159 -10.81 -13.70 17.54
CA GLY A 159 -10.61 -13.74 16.09
C GLY A 159 -9.17 -13.43 15.69
N SER A 160 -8.72 -14.00 14.58
CA SER A 160 -7.47 -13.55 13.95
C SER A 160 -7.67 -12.17 13.32
N ASN A 161 -6.83 -11.20 13.70
CA ASN A 161 -6.81 -9.91 13.05
C ASN A 161 -6.17 -10.04 11.67
N SER A 162 -6.77 -9.43 10.66
CA SER A 162 -6.24 -9.48 9.30
C SER A 162 -6.46 -8.18 8.53
N LEU A 163 -5.54 -7.89 7.61
CA LEU A 163 -5.67 -6.85 6.60
C LEU A 163 -6.01 -7.53 5.27
N LYS A 164 -7.03 -7.03 4.57
CA LYS A 164 -7.37 -7.44 3.21
C LYS A 164 -7.13 -6.29 2.25
N LEU A 165 -6.41 -6.56 1.18
CA LEU A 165 -6.10 -5.63 0.11
C LEU A 165 -6.57 -6.23 -1.22
N PHE A 166 -7.32 -5.48 -2.01
CA PHE A 166 -7.73 -5.88 -3.37
C PHE A 166 -8.24 -4.71 -4.19
N GLY A 167 -8.19 -4.87 -5.51
CA GLY A 167 -8.72 -3.91 -6.49
C GLY A 167 -7.72 -3.64 -7.61
N ASP A 168 -7.89 -2.51 -8.28
CA ASP A 168 -7.20 -2.17 -9.52
C ASP A 168 -5.85 -1.45 -9.30
N PHE A 169 -4.95 -2.16 -8.62
CA PHE A 169 -3.59 -1.72 -8.35
C PHE A 169 -2.63 -2.91 -8.28
N VAL A 170 -1.33 -2.64 -8.19
CA VAL A 170 -0.33 -3.59 -7.69
C VAL A 170 0.33 -3.04 -6.42
N THR A 171 0.66 -3.93 -5.50
CA THR A 171 1.46 -3.58 -4.32
C THR A 171 2.93 -3.51 -4.72
N VAL A 172 3.53 -2.32 -4.69
CA VAL A 172 4.91 -2.08 -5.18
C VAL A 172 5.95 -2.33 -4.09
N THR A 173 5.63 -1.98 -2.85
CA THR A 173 6.44 -2.35 -1.68
C THR A 173 5.77 -3.50 -0.95
N PRO A 174 6.52 -4.44 -0.33
CA PRO A 174 5.92 -5.40 0.59
C PRO A 174 5.03 -4.71 1.61
N VAL A 175 3.98 -5.41 2.07
CA VAL A 175 3.17 -4.93 3.20
C VAL A 175 3.99 -5.13 4.47
N ILE A 176 4.57 -4.04 4.97
CA ILE A 176 5.39 -4.06 6.17
C ILE A 176 4.45 -3.94 7.36
N ILE A 177 4.45 -4.96 8.22
CA ILE A 177 3.68 -5.00 9.47
C ILE A 177 4.69 -5.06 10.61
N ARG A 178 4.70 -4.04 11.46
CA ARG A 178 5.60 -3.97 12.62
C ARG A 178 4.85 -3.60 13.88
N THR A 179 5.24 -4.18 15.00
CA THR A 179 4.83 -3.70 16.33
C THR A 179 5.68 -2.48 16.69
N LEU A 180 5.04 -1.40 17.11
CA LEU A 180 5.73 -0.23 17.62
C LEU A 180 6.15 -0.49 19.06
N THR A 181 7.45 -0.30 19.32
CA THR A 181 8.00 -0.34 20.67
C THR A 181 7.81 1.01 21.36
N TYR A 182 8.03 1.06 22.67
CA TYR A 182 7.97 2.31 23.44
C TYR A 182 8.98 3.36 22.92
N GLU A 183 10.16 2.92 22.45
CA GLU A 183 11.18 3.79 21.88
C GLU A 183 10.73 4.41 20.55
N ASP A 184 10.06 3.64 19.70
CA ASP A 184 9.48 4.15 18.45
C ASP A 184 8.44 5.26 18.74
N ILE A 185 7.62 5.06 19.77
CA ILE A 185 6.57 6.02 20.15
C ILE A 185 7.19 7.31 20.70
N LYS A 186 8.28 7.22 21.46
CA LYS A 186 8.98 8.38 22.00
C LYS A 186 9.61 9.23 20.89
N ASN A 187 10.30 8.60 19.95
CA ASN A 187 10.95 9.28 18.84
C ASN A 187 9.98 10.02 17.90
N VAL A 188 8.72 9.59 17.82
CA VAL A 188 7.66 10.25 17.03
C VAL A 188 7.03 11.45 17.77
N ARG A 189 7.16 11.53 19.10
CA ARG A 189 6.62 12.66 19.89
C ARG A 189 7.56 13.87 19.94
N ASP A 190 8.84 13.66 19.69
CA ASP A 190 9.88 14.69 19.75
C ASP A 190 10.14 15.36 18.38
N THR A 191 9.31 15.07 17.38
CA THR A 191 9.27 15.72 16.04
C THR A 191 7.89 16.31 15.77
#